data_AF-A0A9D4JP91-F1
#
_entry.id   AF-A0A9D4JP91-F1
#
_cell.length_a   1.000
_cell.length_b   1.000
_cell.length_c   1.000
_cell.angle_alpha   90.00
_cell.angle_beta   90.00
_cell.angle_gamma   90.00
#
_symmetry.space_group_name_H-M   'P 1'
#
loop_
_entity.id
_entity.type
_entity.pdbx_description
1 polymer ?
#
loop_
_entity_poly.entity_id
_entity_poly.type
_entity_poly.pdbx_seq_one_letter_code
_entity_poly.pdbx_strand_id
1 'polypeptide(L)' 'MLESLGGPSRVINMLSTLNLKTIPDINLKIMEQLAGEVIEKVGTESARIAASDPILNKMTQESII' A
#
# COMPACT_ATOMS: atom_id res chain seq x y z
N MET A 1 7.59 -2.18 3.29
CA MET A 1 7.20 -2.60 1.92
C MET A 1 8.38 -3.03 1.06
N LEU A 2 9.50 -2.31 0.98
CA LEU A 2 10.68 -2.80 0.27
C LEU A 2 11.28 -4.04 0.96
N GLU A 3 11.22 -4.07 2.29
CA GLU A 3 11.62 -5.24 3.07
C GLU A 3 10.81 -6.51 2.73
N SER A 4 9.53 -6.40 2.35
CA SER A 4 8.75 -7.57 1.92
C SER A 4 9.17 -8.10 0.55
N LEU A 5 9.89 -7.30 -0.24
CA LEU A 5 10.54 -7.73 -1.48
C LEU A 5 11.98 -8.24 -1.23
N GLY A 6 12.39 -8.36 0.04
CA GLY A 6 13.74 -8.76 0.44
C GLY A 6 14.75 -7.61 0.46
N GLY A 7 14.28 -6.37 0.57
CA GLY A 7 15.09 -5.18 0.74
C GLY A 7 15.63 -4.57 -0.56
N PRO A 8 16.28 -3.40 -0.47
CA PRO A 8 16.73 -2.64 -1.64
C PRO A 8 17.69 -3.41 -2.54
N SER A 9 18.64 -4.16 -1.95
CA SER A 9 19.62 -4.93 -2.71
C SER A 9 18.97 -6.02 -3.58
N ARG A 10 17.90 -6.66 -3.10
CA ARG A 10 17.20 -7.70 -3.86
C ARG A 10 16.40 -7.12 -5.02
N VAL A 11 15.80 -5.94 -4.82
CA VAL A 11 15.12 -5.18 -5.88
C VAL A 11 16.11 -4.73 -6.95
N ILE A 12 17.28 -4.20 -6.55
CA ILE A 12 18.33 -3.79 -7.49
C ILE A 12 18.83 -4.99 -8.29
N ASN A 13 19.10 -6.12 -7.64
CA ASN A 13 19.55 -7.34 -8.32
C ASN A 13 18.49 -7.87 -9.31
N MET A 14 17.20 -7.79 -8.95
CA MET A 14 16.11 -8.15 -9.85
C MET A 14 16.09 -7.23 -11.09
N LEU A 15 16.15 -5.92 -10.90
CA LEU A 15 16.20 -4.96 -12.01
C LEU A 15 17.41 -5.20 -12.93
N SER A 16 18.57 -5.47 -12.33
CA SER A 16 19.79 -5.79 -13.08
C SER A 16 19.66 -7.10 -13.87
N THR A 17 19.02 -8.12 -13.29
CA THR A 17 18.78 -9.43 -13.97
C THR A 17 17.86 -9.26 -15.18
N LEU A 18 16.91 -8.33 -15.11
CA LEU A 18 16.00 -8.00 -16.20
C LEU A 18 16.61 -7.02 -17.22
N ASN A 19 17.91 -6.68 -17.09
CA ASN A 19 18.60 -5.66 -17.88
C ASN A 19 17.89 -4.29 -17.86
N LEU A 20 17.25 -3.98 -16.73
CA LEU A 20 16.58 -2.70 -16.49
C LEU A 20 17.53 -1.76 -15.74
N LYS A 21 17.32 -0.46 -15.93
CA LYS A 21 18.06 0.57 -15.21
C LYS A 21 17.84 0.40 -13.70
N THR A 22 18.92 0.21 -12.95
CA THR A 22 18.87 0.12 -11.49
C THR A 22 18.47 1.46 -10.88
N ILE A 23 17.71 1.40 -9.80
CA ILE A 23 17.27 2.58 -9.06
C ILE A 23 18.17 2.72 -7.82
N PRO A 24 18.74 3.90 -7.53
CA PRO A 24 19.51 4.11 -6.31
C PRO A 24 18.69 3.83 -5.05
N ASP A 25 19.33 3.30 -4.01
CA ASP A 25 18.67 2.96 -2.73
C ASP A 25 17.88 4.11 -2.12
N ILE A 26 18.42 5.34 -2.20
CA ILE A 26 17.73 6.53 -1.70
C ILE A 26 16.40 6.77 -2.42
N ASN A 27 16.36 6.55 -3.74
CA ASN A 27 15.16 6.72 -4.54
C ASN A 27 14.16 5.60 -4.30
N LEU A 28 14.65 4.37 -4.07
CA LEU A 28 13.79 3.26 -3.66
C LEU A 28 13.08 3.59 -2.34
N LYS A 29 13.79 4.10 -1.33
CA LYS A 29 13.20 4.50 -0.04
C LYS A 29 12.17 5.63 -0.19
N ILE A 30 12.44 6.63 -1.04
CA ILE A 30 11.48 7.70 -1.33
C ILE A 30 10.22 7.12 -2.00
N MET A 31 10.39 6.23 -2.98
CA MET A 31 9.25 5.57 -3.64
C MET A 31 8.42 4.75 -2.66
N GLU A 32 9.06 4.05 -1.72
CA GLU A 32 8.36 3.32 -0.66
C GLU A 32 7.54 4.25 0.24
N GLN A 33 8.11 5.37 0.66
CA GLN A 33 7.40 6.34 1.49
C GLN A 33 6.18 6.90 0.76
N LEU A 34 6.35 7.34 -0.50
CA LEU A 34 5.26 7.87 -1.32
C LEU A 34 4.16 6.83 -1.56
N ALA A 35 4.54 5.57 -1.83
CA ALA A 35 3.57 4.49 -1.96
C ALA A 35 2.79 4.26 -0.65
N GLY A 36 3.47 4.36 0.50
CA GLY A 36 2.84 4.26 1.82
C GLY A 36 1.80 5.35 2.04
N GLU A 37 2.15 6.61 1.78
CA GLU A 37 1.24 7.76 1.91
C GLU A 37 -0.01 7.63 1.02
N VAL A 38 0.16 7.13 -0.21
CA VAL A 38 -0.96 6.88 -1.13
C VAL A 38 -1.88 5.79 -0.60
N ILE A 39 -1.31 4.66 -0.16
CA ILE A 39 -2.09 3.54 0.38
C ILE A 39 -2.84 3.98 1.65
N GLU A 40 -2.20 4.74 2.53
CA GLU A 40 -2.83 5.27 3.74
C GLU A 40 -4.01 6.19 3.41
N LYS A 41 -3.83 7.09 2.44
CA LYS A 41 -4.89 7.99 1.99
C LYS A 41 -6.07 7.22 1.40
N VAL A 42 -5.81 6.23 0.56
CA VAL A 42 -6.84 5.36 -0.04
C VAL A 42 -7.54 4.53 1.04
N GLY A 43 -6.79 3.98 1.99
CA GLY A 43 -7.35 3.21 3.11
C GLY A 43 -8.24 4.07 4.01
N THR A 44 -7.80 5.28 4.34
CA THR A 44 -8.57 6.25 5.13
C THR A 44 -9.88 6.62 4.43
N GLU A 45 -9.80 6.90 3.13
CA GLU A 45 -10.98 7.23 2.35
C GLU A 45 -11.94 6.04 2.20
N SER A 46 -11.41 4.84 1.99
CA SER A 46 -12.20 3.60 1.90
C SER A 46 -12.91 3.32 3.23
N ALA A 47 -12.22 3.50 4.36
CA ALA A 47 -12.79 3.36 5.69
C ALA A 47 -13.90 4.41 5.94
N ARG A 48 -13.69 5.65 5.49
CA ARG A 48 -14.70 6.71 5.58
C ARG A 48 -15.95 6.37 4.76
N ILE A 49 -15.78 5.85 3.54
CA ILE A 49 -16.88 5.40 2.68
C ILE A 49 -17.63 4.24 3.35
N ALA A 50 -16.91 3.22 3.82
CA ALA A 50 -17.52 2.07 4.49
C ALA A 50 -18.28 2.46 5.77
N ALA A 51 -17.77 3.40 6.56
CA ALA A 51 -18.45 3.93 7.74
C ALA A 51 -19.69 4.77 7.40
N SER A 52 -19.72 5.36 6.21
CA SER A 52 -20.83 6.18 5.71
C SER A 52 -21.83 5.37 4.88
N ASP A 53 -21.57 4.08 4.63
CA ASP A 53 -22.44 3.22 3.82
C ASP A 53 -23.68 2.81 4.65
N PRO A 54 -24.88 3.31 4.31
CA PRO A 54 -26.10 3.02 5.05
C PRO A 54 -26.51 1.55 4.95
N ILE A 55 -26.01 0.78 3.98
CA ILE A 55 -26.29 -0.66 3.85
C ILE A 55 -25.50 -1.43 4.92
N LEU A 56 -24.21 -1.11 5.10
CA LEU A 56 -23.38 -1.72 6.14
C LEU A 56 -23.91 -1.39 7.55
N ASN A 57 -24.39 -0.17 7.75
CA ASN A 57 -24.96 0.29 9.03
C ASN A 57 -26.32 -0.35 9.36
N LYS A 58 -27.12 -0.74 8.35
CA LYS A 58 -28.37 -1.50 8.56
C LYS A 58 -28.09 -2.97 8.91
N MET A 59 -27.11 -3.60 8.27
CA MET A 59 -26.74 -4.99 8.55
C MET A 59 -26.19 -5.19 9.98
N THR A 60 -25.47 -4.22 10.53
CA THR A 60 -25.03 -4.24 11.94
C THR A 60 -26.17 -4.02 12.94
N GLN A 61 -27.21 -3.25 12.60
CA GLN A 61 -28.37 -3.06 13.49
C GLN A 61 -29.32 -4.26 13.52
N GLU A 62 -29.51 -4.96 12.39
CA GLU A 62 -30.37 -6.15 12.32
C GLU A 62 -29.75 -7.40 12.96
N SER A 63 -28.42 -7.43 13.15
CA SER A 63 -27.72 -8.55 13.80
C SER A 63 -27.69 -8.47 15.34
N ILE A 64 -28.22 -7.39 15.93
CA ILE A 64 -28.23 -7.12 17.38
C ILE A 64 -29.65 -7.30 17.99
N ILE A 65 -30.64 -7.74 17.19
CA ILE A 65 -32.00 -8.04 17.66
C ILE A 65 -32.27 -9.54 17.64
#